data_AF-A0A932QAC0-F1
#
_entry.id   AF-A0A932QAC0-F1
#
_cell.length_a   1.000
_cell.length_b   1.000
_cell.length_c   1.000
_cell.angle_alpha   90.00
_cell.angle_beta   90.00
_cell.angle_gamma   90.00
#
_symmetry.space_group_name_H-M   'P 1'
#
loop_
_entity.id
_entity.type
_entity.pdbx_description
1 polymer ?
#
loop_
_entity_poly.entity_id
_entity_poly.type
_entity_poly.pdbx_seq_one_letter_code
_entity_poly.pdbx_strand_id
1 'polypeptide(L)'
;MPFQPLRERAPSGRQAACGLASCYDLGVMTTLAHNPACNTACRVCHYKDLDYPAQLARKQSWARAKLARWSDVLREIVPAPEADRLQYRSKSWMRSQVGDDGSLSFGWFRGIQVQGKWRDEFVSWDTCPIQTAAIQEMICRLRQVLATQAPEFARNSLTGVWLGSPHVVVVARQPISEEVKKLDWQAILTPPFDRVWFHRNPQIEKKVFSKGGSIEALAPGPEVEALHPVRAFRQVATTLLARARRLAVESLLAHQPVLVVDLYCGTGALSGLLPSNVGWLGAAAARSWRVGPFYPALRTLPESTAVGSWR
;
A
#
# COMPACT_ATOMS: atom_id res chain seq x y z
N MET A 1 11.70 43.70 4.02
CA MET A 1 10.72 43.62 2.92
C MET A 1 10.08 42.25 2.95
N PRO A 2 8.75 42.11 3.09
CA PRO A 2 8.13 40.79 3.08
C PRO A 2 8.03 40.30 1.63
N PHE A 3 8.66 39.16 1.36
CA PHE A 3 8.72 38.53 0.05
C PHE A 3 7.44 37.73 -0.20
N GLN A 4 6.69 38.09 -1.26
CA GLN A 4 5.56 37.30 -1.75
C GLN A 4 6.05 36.00 -2.39
N PRO A 5 5.45 34.83 -2.11
CA PRO A 5 5.75 33.61 -2.84
C PRO A 5 5.18 33.71 -4.26
N LEU A 6 6.01 33.31 -5.23
CA LEU A 6 5.67 33.21 -6.65
C LEU A 6 4.52 32.20 -6.83
N ARG A 7 3.38 32.73 -7.28
CA ARG A 7 2.20 31.99 -7.69
C ARG A 7 2.47 31.26 -9.00
N GLU A 8 2.40 29.94 -8.99
CA GLU A 8 1.96 29.21 -10.18
C GLU A 8 0.45 29.02 -10.06
N ARG A 9 -0.29 29.59 -11.02
CA ARG A 9 -1.71 29.32 -11.19
C ARG A 9 -1.86 27.86 -11.59
N ALA A 10 -2.30 27.01 -10.66
CA ALA A 10 -3.02 25.80 -11.04
C ALA A 10 -4.22 26.22 -11.91
N PRO A 11 -4.58 25.45 -12.96
CA PRO A 11 -5.76 25.75 -13.75
C PRO A 11 -6.99 25.73 -12.83
N SER A 12 -7.51 26.91 -12.57
CA SER A 12 -8.78 27.13 -11.88
C SER A 12 -9.92 26.67 -12.77
N GLY A 13 -10.80 25.84 -12.22
CA GLY A 13 -12.14 25.65 -12.77
C GLY A 13 -12.37 24.31 -13.47
N ARG A 14 -12.54 23.25 -12.67
CA ARG A 14 -13.66 22.31 -12.82
C ARG A 14 -14.09 21.91 -11.41
N GLN A 15 -15.31 22.27 -11.02
CA GLN A 15 -16.06 21.47 -10.05
C GLN A 15 -16.17 20.08 -10.66
N ALA A 16 -15.24 19.20 -10.31
CA ALA A 16 -15.38 17.79 -10.61
C ALA A 16 -16.43 17.26 -9.64
N ALA A 17 -17.68 17.18 -10.10
CA ALA A 17 -18.56 16.14 -9.60
C ALA A 17 -17.74 14.83 -9.59
N CYS A 18 -17.73 14.04 -8.50
CA CYS A 18 -17.11 12.70 -8.46
C CYS A 18 -17.88 11.76 -9.43
N GLY A 19 -17.90 12.07 -10.72
CA GLY A 19 -18.38 11.24 -11.81
C GLY A 19 -17.30 10.22 -12.12
N LEU A 20 -17.32 9.10 -11.39
CA LEU A 20 -16.44 7.96 -11.61
C LEU A 20 -16.80 7.15 -12.88
N ALA A 21 -17.76 7.63 -13.67
CA ALA A 21 -18.15 7.02 -14.93
C ALA A 21 -17.75 7.93 -16.09
N SER A 22 -17.01 7.37 -17.07
CA SER A 22 -16.72 7.96 -18.39
C SER A 22 -15.39 8.72 -18.58
N CYS A 23 -14.25 8.12 -18.24
CA CYS A 23 -12.93 8.64 -18.68
C CYS A 23 -11.94 7.60 -19.24
N TYR A 24 -12.30 6.32 -19.38
CA TYR A 24 -11.39 5.32 -19.94
C TYR A 24 -11.74 5.01 -21.39
N ASP A 25 -11.47 5.96 -22.29
CA ASP A 25 -11.26 5.62 -23.69
C ASP A 25 -9.86 4.99 -23.79
N LEU A 26 -9.81 3.65 -23.80
CA LEU A 26 -8.58 2.84 -23.84
C LEU A 26 -8.01 2.82 -25.27
N GLY A 27 -7.87 3.99 -25.90
CA GLY A 27 -6.97 4.13 -27.05
C GLY A 27 -5.60 3.57 -26.67
N VAL A 28 -4.93 2.89 -27.62
CA VAL A 28 -3.72 2.10 -27.40
C VAL A 28 -2.67 2.91 -26.62
N MET A 29 -2.66 2.78 -25.30
CA MET A 29 -1.73 3.51 -24.43
C MET A 29 -0.37 2.83 -24.54
N THR A 30 0.56 3.49 -25.22
CA THR A 30 1.91 2.96 -25.43
C THR A 30 2.71 2.93 -24.13
N THR A 31 2.53 3.89 -23.22
CA THR A 31 3.23 3.94 -21.93
C THR A 31 2.34 4.49 -20.79
N LEU A 32 2.71 4.20 -19.55
CA LEU A 32 1.99 4.70 -18.37
C LEU A 32 2.06 6.23 -18.24
N ALA A 33 3.16 6.84 -18.68
CA ALA A 33 3.36 8.29 -18.60
C ALA A 33 2.38 9.08 -19.50
N HIS A 34 1.86 8.46 -20.56
CA HIS A 34 0.84 9.06 -21.44
C HIS A 34 -0.58 8.88 -20.91
N ASN A 35 -0.77 8.15 -19.80
CA ASN A 35 -2.08 8.07 -19.17
C ASN A 35 -2.43 9.44 -18.57
N PRO A 36 -3.59 10.07 -18.92
CA PRO A 36 -3.94 11.41 -18.45
C PRO A 36 -4.13 11.48 -16.93
N ALA A 37 -4.36 10.34 -16.28
CA ALA A 37 -4.46 10.23 -14.83
C ALA A 37 -3.06 10.11 -14.17
N CYS A 38 -2.00 9.84 -14.94
CA CYS A 38 -0.64 9.76 -14.43
C CYS A 38 -0.03 11.17 -14.25
N ASN A 39 0.27 11.53 -13.00
CA ASN A 39 1.06 12.73 -12.74
C ASN A 39 2.50 12.55 -13.28
N THR A 40 2.87 13.32 -14.29
CA THR A 40 4.18 13.22 -14.97
C THR A 40 5.36 13.61 -14.07
N ALA A 41 5.12 14.38 -12.99
CA ALA A 41 6.14 14.66 -11.97
C ALA A 41 6.38 13.46 -11.04
N CYS A 42 5.47 12.49 -10.95
CA CYS A 42 5.60 11.32 -10.08
C CYS A 42 6.69 10.37 -10.59
N ARG A 43 7.69 10.07 -9.76
CA ARG A 43 8.79 9.15 -10.08
C ARG A 43 8.66 7.76 -9.43
N VAL A 44 7.52 7.46 -8.80
CA VAL A 44 7.29 6.15 -8.15
C VAL A 44 7.31 5.00 -9.16
N CYS A 45 6.71 5.20 -10.33
CA CYS A 45 6.76 4.23 -11.41
C CYS A 45 8.04 4.43 -12.23
N HIS A 46 9.10 3.71 -11.89
CA HIS A 46 10.43 3.90 -12.46
C HIS A 46 10.49 3.73 -14.00
N TYR A 47 9.68 2.83 -14.56
CA TYR A 47 9.65 2.56 -16.00
C TYR A 47 8.39 3.10 -16.70
N LYS A 48 7.74 4.14 -16.15
CA LYS A 48 6.48 4.66 -16.70
C LYS A 48 6.59 5.18 -18.14
N ASP A 49 7.79 5.57 -18.56
CA ASP A 49 8.08 6.12 -19.88
C ASP A 49 8.42 5.02 -20.91
N LEU A 50 8.46 3.75 -20.49
CA LEU A 50 8.69 2.60 -21.36
C LEU A 50 7.37 1.88 -21.64
N ASP A 51 7.22 1.36 -22.87
CA ASP A 51 6.14 0.43 -23.18
C ASP A 51 6.32 -0.90 -22.41
N TYR A 52 5.24 -1.66 -22.28
CA TYR A 52 5.26 -2.86 -21.45
C TYR A 52 6.29 -3.91 -21.90
N PRO A 53 6.46 -4.21 -23.20
CA PRO A 53 7.55 -5.07 -23.68
C PRO A 53 8.96 -4.58 -23.28
N ALA A 54 9.26 -3.28 -23.43
CA ALA A 54 10.54 -2.72 -23.04
C ALA A 54 10.76 -2.76 -21.51
N GLN A 55 9.69 -2.60 -20.72
CA GLN A 55 9.74 -2.80 -19.26
C GLN A 55 10.16 -4.23 -18.90
N LEU A 56 9.58 -5.24 -19.58
CA LEU A 56 9.93 -6.65 -19.35
C LEU A 56 11.36 -6.94 -19.77
N ALA A 57 11.77 -6.48 -20.95
CA ALA A 57 13.14 -6.66 -21.44
C ALA A 57 14.18 -6.07 -20.48
N ARG A 58 13.91 -4.87 -19.94
CA ARG A 58 14.79 -4.24 -18.93
C ARG A 58 14.86 -5.06 -17.64
N LYS A 59 13.71 -5.57 -17.14
CA LYS A 59 13.67 -6.43 -15.94
C LYS A 59 14.39 -7.76 -16.17
N GLN A 60 14.21 -8.39 -17.34
CA GLN A 60 14.87 -9.64 -17.71
C GLN A 60 16.38 -9.46 -17.82
N SER A 61 16.83 -8.39 -18.49
CA SER A 61 18.25 -8.05 -18.60
C SER A 61 18.88 -7.84 -17.23
N TRP A 62 18.21 -7.10 -16.34
CA TRP A 62 18.66 -6.92 -14.97
C TRP A 62 18.75 -8.26 -14.21
N ALA A 63 17.74 -9.13 -14.34
CA ALA A 63 17.72 -10.44 -13.69
C ALA A 63 18.87 -11.33 -14.18
N ARG A 64 19.10 -11.41 -15.49
CA ARG A 64 20.22 -12.14 -16.09
C ARG A 64 21.57 -11.64 -15.57
N ALA A 65 21.75 -10.32 -15.50
CA ALA A 65 22.99 -9.74 -14.99
C ALA A 65 23.23 -10.04 -13.50
N LYS A 66 22.18 -9.99 -12.67
CA LYS A 66 22.30 -10.24 -11.22
C LYS A 66 22.35 -11.72 -10.84
N LEU A 67 21.73 -12.58 -11.64
CA LEU A 67 21.65 -14.02 -11.41
C LEU A 67 22.51 -14.81 -12.41
N ALA A 68 23.58 -14.21 -12.93
CA ALA A 68 24.42 -14.80 -13.97
C ALA A 68 24.96 -16.20 -13.60
N ARG A 69 25.25 -16.44 -12.31
CA ARG A 69 25.69 -17.76 -11.80
C ARG A 69 24.62 -18.86 -11.95
N TRP A 70 23.36 -18.49 -12.06
CA TRP A 70 22.20 -19.39 -12.17
C TRP A 70 21.50 -19.23 -13.52
N SER A 71 22.24 -18.82 -14.56
CA SER A 71 21.66 -18.53 -15.88
C SER A 71 21.00 -19.75 -16.53
N ASP A 72 21.48 -20.95 -16.22
CA ASP A 72 20.99 -22.24 -16.68
C ASP A 72 19.58 -22.56 -16.17
N VAL A 73 19.23 -22.06 -14.98
CA VAL A 73 17.90 -22.27 -14.35
C VAL A 73 17.03 -21.02 -14.37
N LEU A 74 17.57 -19.87 -14.81
CA LEU A 74 16.81 -18.62 -14.91
C LEU A 74 15.82 -18.68 -16.07
N ARG A 75 14.53 -18.65 -15.74
CA ARG A 75 13.44 -18.59 -16.72
C ARG A 75 13.09 -17.14 -17.09
N GLU A 76 12.41 -16.99 -18.22
CA GLU A 76 11.84 -15.71 -18.63
C GLU A 76 10.80 -15.19 -17.65
N ILE A 77 10.80 -13.89 -17.39
CA ILE A 77 9.78 -13.23 -16.58
C ILE A 77 8.43 -13.34 -17.29
N VAL A 78 7.47 -13.95 -16.60
CA VAL A 78 6.12 -14.05 -17.10
C VAL A 78 5.41 -12.69 -16.95
N PRO A 79 4.84 -12.14 -18.04
CA PRO A 79 4.13 -10.87 -17.98
C PRO A 79 2.87 -10.98 -17.10
N ALA A 80 2.50 -9.84 -16.51
CA ALA A 80 1.16 -9.68 -15.94
C ALA A 80 0.12 -9.69 -17.07
N PRO A 81 -1.07 -10.29 -16.84
CA PRO A 81 -2.21 -10.12 -17.73
C PRO A 81 -2.45 -8.64 -18.02
N GLU A 82 -2.88 -8.32 -19.23
CA GLU A 82 -3.07 -6.92 -19.65
C GLU A 82 -4.05 -6.17 -18.75
N ALA A 83 -5.15 -6.83 -18.36
CA ALA A 83 -6.14 -6.32 -17.42
C ALA A 83 -5.55 -5.95 -16.04
N ASP A 84 -4.42 -6.54 -15.65
CA ASP A 84 -3.77 -6.34 -14.35
C ASP A 84 -2.58 -5.35 -14.42
N ARG A 85 -2.30 -4.74 -15.58
CA ARG A 85 -1.17 -3.81 -15.73
C ARG A 85 -1.44 -2.43 -15.12
N LEU A 86 -2.71 -2.06 -15.01
CA LEU A 86 -3.21 -0.88 -14.30
C LEU A 86 -4.04 -1.33 -13.10
N GLN A 87 -4.37 -0.38 -12.23
CA GLN A 87 -5.24 -0.61 -11.06
C GLN A 87 -4.83 -1.77 -10.12
N TYR A 88 -3.58 -2.25 -10.20
CA TYR A 88 -3.14 -3.43 -9.45
C TYR A 88 -2.79 -3.13 -7.99
N ARG A 89 -2.54 -1.87 -7.62
CA ARG A 89 -2.02 -1.47 -6.32
C ARG A 89 -3.16 -1.36 -5.31
N SER A 90 -3.34 -2.41 -4.50
CA SER A 90 -4.37 -2.52 -3.46
C SER A 90 -3.98 -1.92 -2.10
N LYS A 91 -2.81 -1.29 -2.01
CA LYS A 91 -2.32 -0.63 -0.81
C LYS A 91 -1.54 0.66 -1.12
N SER A 92 -1.86 1.74 -0.42
CA SER A 92 -1.20 3.04 -0.59
C SER A 92 -0.95 3.72 0.75
N TRP A 93 0.18 4.40 0.88
CA TRP A 93 0.41 5.39 1.93
C TRP A 93 0.60 6.73 1.22
N MET A 94 -0.18 7.72 1.61
CA MET A 94 -0.20 9.03 0.96
C MET A 94 -0.16 10.11 2.02
N ARG A 95 0.64 11.13 1.76
CA ARG A 95 0.67 12.37 2.54
C ARG A 95 -0.52 13.24 2.16
N SER A 96 -1.05 13.98 3.10
CA SER A 96 -2.03 15.05 2.84
C SER A 96 -1.34 16.36 2.50
N GLN A 97 -1.98 17.16 1.66
CA GLN A 97 -1.69 18.58 1.52
C GLN A 97 -3.00 19.35 1.40
N VAL A 98 -3.13 20.42 2.18
CA VAL A 98 -4.24 21.37 2.07
C VAL A 98 -3.78 22.57 1.24
N GLY A 99 -4.52 22.89 0.19
CA GLY A 99 -4.29 24.06 -0.65
C GLY A 99 -4.77 25.36 0.00
N ASP A 100 -4.37 26.49 -0.60
CA ASP A 100 -4.79 27.82 -0.14
C ASP A 100 -6.30 28.03 -0.23
N ASP A 101 -6.95 27.36 -1.18
CA ASP A 101 -8.41 27.34 -1.37
C ASP A 101 -9.14 26.40 -0.39
N GLY A 102 -8.41 25.76 0.54
CA GLY A 102 -8.94 24.78 1.48
C GLY A 102 -9.16 23.39 0.89
N SER A 103 -8.83 23.16 -0.38
CA SER A 103 -8.92 21.83 -0.98
C SER A 103 -7.91 20.86 -0.36
N LEU A 104 -8.30 19.61 -0.18
CA LEU A 104 -7.43 18.55 0.33
C LEU A 104 -7.02 17.61 -0.80
N SER A 105 -5.72 17.34 -0.90
CA SER A 105 -5.13 16.38 -1.86
C SER A 105 -4.31 15.32 -1.13
N PHE A 106 -4.24 14.12 -1.71
CA PHE A 106 -3.39 13.03 -1.22
C PHE A 106 -2.31 12.66 -2.24
N GLY A 107 -1.07 12.48 -1.77
CA GLY A 107 0.07 12.31 -2.66
C GLY A 107 1.37 12.03 -1.94
N TRP A 108 2.47 12.52 -2.51
CA TRP A 108 3.80 12.35 -1.95
C TRP A 108 4.66 13.59 -2.17
N PHE A 109 5.58 13.86 -1.23
CA PHE A 109 6.56 14.93 -1.37
C PHE A 109 7.84 14.40 -2.02
N ARG A 110 8.30 15.05 -3.09
CA ARG A 110 9.61 14.78 -3.69
C ARG A 110 10.55 15.96 -3.46
N GLY A 111 11.84 15.67 -3.29
CA GLY A 111 12.86 16.71 -3.27
C GLY A 111 13.16 17.21 -4.68
N ILE A 112 13.14 18.53 -4.87
CA ILE A 112 13.57 19.22 -6.10
C ILE A 112 14.61 20.28 -5.77
N GLN A 113 15.48 20.59 -6.73
CA GLN A 113 16.39 21.73 -6.62
C GLN A 113 15.77 22.95 -7.28
N VAL A 114 15.61 24.04 -6.52
CA VAL A 114 15.16 25.34 -7.01
C VAL A 114 16.22 26.36 -6.63
N GLN A 115 16.86 26.96 -7.64
CA GLN A 115 17.94 27.95 -7.47
C GLN A 115 19.06 27.44 -6.53
N GLY A 116 19.49 26.19 -6.74
CA GLY A 116 20.56 25.56 -5.94
C GLY A 116 20.15 25.12 -4.52
N LYS A 117 18.88 25.30 -4.12
CA LYS A 117 18.38 24.86 -2.81
C LYS A 117 17.39 23.69 -2.95
N TRP A 118 17.49 22.71 -2.05
CA TRP A 118 16.52 21.63 -1.95
C TRP A 118 15.20 22.13 -1.38
N ARG A 119 14.09 21.74 -2.03
CA ARG A 119 12.73 21.99 -1.58
C ARG A 119 11.87 20.76 -1.77
N ASP A 120 10.84 20.64 -0.95
CA ASP A 120 9.81 19.62 -1.14
C ASP A 120 8.74 20.14 -2.10
N GLU A 121 8.40 19.32 -3.09
CA GLU A 121 7.29 19.52 -4.01
C GLU A 121 6.26 18.41 -3.77
N PHE A 122 5.01 18.80 -3.58
CA PHE A 122 3.92 17.84 -3.46
C PHE A 122 3.46 17.37 -4.84
N VAL A 123 3.36 16.06 -5.00
CA VAL A 123 2.87 15.40 -6.21
C VAL A 123 1.60 14.66 -5.84
N SER A 124 0.45 15.18 -6.28
CA SER A 124 -0.85 14.54 -6.06
C SER A 124 -0.93 13.18 -6.75
N TRP A 125 -1.55 12.22 -6.06
CA TRP A 125 -1.88 10.87 -6.51
C TRP A 125 -3.39 10.63 -6.55
N ASP A 126 -4.20 11.69 -6.55
CA ASP A 126 -5.67 11.57 -6.45
C ASP A 126 -6.29 10.77 -7.61
N THR A 127 -5.60 10.70 -8.75
CA THR A 127 -6.03 9.96 -9.95
C THR A 127 -5.02 8.89 -10.36
N CYS A 128 -4.21 8.38 -9.43
CA CYS A 128 -3.10 7.48 -9.78
C CYS A 128 -3.58 6.19 -10.50
N PRO A 129 -3.20 5.94 -11.78
CA PRO A 129 -3.80 4.89 -12.60
C PRO A 129 -3.42 3.47 -12.16
N ILE A 130 -2.41 3.31 -11.30
CA ILE A 130 -2.04 2.01 -10.75
C ILE A 130 -2.80 1.66 -9.47
N GLN A 131 -3.49 2.61 -8.83
CA GLN A 131 -4.32 2.34 -7.66
C GLN A 131 -5.63 1.67 -8.08
N THR A 132 -6.14 0.75 -7.26
CA THR A 132 -7.45 0.15 -7.49
C THR A 132 -8.55 1.21 -7.49
N ALA A 133 -9.64 0.96 -8.21
CA ALA A 133 -10.83 1.83 -8.20
C ALA A 133 -11.32 2.12 -6.76
N ALA A 134 -11.32 1.10 -5.90
CA ALA A 134 -11.70 1.27 -4.48
C ALA A 134 -10.80 2.26 -3.74
N ILE A 135 -9.48 2.26 -3.99
CA ILE A 135 -8.59 3.26 -3.37
C ILE A 135 -8.91 4.66 -3.89
N GLN A 136 -9.11 4.81 -5.21
CA GLN A 136 -9.42 6.11 -5.81
C GLN A 136 -10.75 6.68 -5.27
N GLU A 137 -11.79 5.85 -5.15
CA GLU A 137 -13.07 6.26 -4.56
C GLU A 137 -12.92 6.64 -3.09
N MET A 138 -12.22 5.81 -2.30
CA MET A 138 -11.94 6.10 -0.89
C MET A 138 -11.21 7.43 -0.72
N ILE A 139 -10.26 7.74 -1.60
CA ILE A 139 -9.56 9.03 -1.64
C ILE A 139 -10.53 10.19 -1.97
N CYS A 140 -11.42 10.07 -2.98
CA CYS A 140 -12.43 11.10 -3.32
C CYS A 140 -13.25 11.45 -2.07
N ARG A 141 -13.77 10.42 -1.38
CA ARG A 141 -14.62 10.58 -0.19
C ARG A 141 -13.87 11.18 0.99
N LEU A 142 -12.67 10.68 1.30
CA LEU A 142 -11.86 11.22 2.40
C LEU A 142 -11.51 12.70 2.17
N ARG A 143 -11.14 13.08 0.95
CA ARG A 143 -10.86 14.48 0.61
C ARG A 143 -12.07 15.36 0.86
N GLN A 144 -13.22 14.96 0.31
CA GLN A 144 -14.45 15.74 0.42
C GLN A 144 -14.88 15.89 1.88
N VAL A 145 -14.93 14.81 2.63
CA VAL A 145 -15.43 14.82 4.00
C VAL A 145 -14.45 15.53 4.94
N LEU A 146 -13.16 15.22 4.88
CA LEU A 146 -12.19 15.86 5.77
C LEU A 146 -12.02 17.36 5.47
N ALA A 147 -12.09 17.78 4.21
CA ALA A 147 -12.02 19.19 3.86
C ALA A 147 -13.28 19.99 4.28
N THR A 148 -14.45 19.35 4.34
CA THR A 148 -15.72 20.06 4.65
C THR A 148 -16.18 19.91 6.09
N GLN A 149 -15.97 18.75 6.71
CA GLN A 149 -16.49 18.43 8.04
C GLN A 149 -15.41 18.45 9.14
N ALA A 150 -14.13 18.40 8.78
CA ALA A 150 -13.01 18.49 9.72
C ALA A 150 -11.84 19.34 9.17
N PRO A 151 -12.10 20.57 8.68
CA PRO A 151 -11.10 21.38 7.97
C PRO A 151 -9.90 21.76 8.83
N GLU A 152 -10.11 22.08 10.11
CA GLU A 152 -9.03 22.42 11.03
C GLU A 152 -8.14 21.22 11.34
N PHE A 153 -8.74 20.04 11.49
CA PHE A 153 -7.97 18.80 11.58
C PHE A 153 -7.16 18.52 10.31
N ALA A 154 -7.78 18.67 9.14
CA ALA A 154 -7.10 18.44 7.86
C ALA A 154 -5.89 19.37 7.66
N ARG A 155 -6.01 20.64 8.07
CA ARG A 155 -4.95 21.64 7.95
C ARG A 155 -3.84 21.46 8.98
N ASN A 156 -4.19 21.22 10.24
CA ASN A 156 -3.24 21.35 11.35
C ASN A 156 -2.70 20.02 11.87
N SER A 157 -3.40 18.90 11.62
CA SER A 157 -3.10 17.62 12.27
C SER A 157 -2.91 16.45 11.30
N LEU A 158 -3.70 16.40 10.23
CA LEU A 158 -3.65 15.31 9.26
C LEU A 158 -2.30 15.30 8.55
N THR A 159 -1.60 14.17 8.66
CA THR A 159 -0.33 13.95 7.96
C THR A 159 -0.51 13.10 6.70
N GLY A 160 -1.52 12.25 6.68
CA GLY A 160 -1.78 11.38 5.54
C GLY A 160 -2.72 10.24 5.87
N VAL A 161 -2.91 9.37 4.89
CA VAL A 161 -3.76 8.18 5.00
C VAL A 161 -3.03 6.95 4.48
N TRP A 162 -3.19 5.84 5.20
CA TRP A 162 -2.80 4.51 4.73
C TRP A 162 -4.06 3.76 4.36
N LEU A 163 -4.10 3.21 3.15
CA LEU A 163 -5.20 2.41 2.64
C LEU A 163 -4.67 1.03 2.32
N GLY A 164 -5.32 0.00 2.82
CA GLY A 164 -4.99 -1.39 2.50
C GLY A 164 -6.10 -2.29 3.00
N SER A 165 -6.90 -2.83 2.07
CA SER A 165 -8.14 -3.54 2.37
C SER A 165 -7.93 -4.64 3.42
N PRO A 166 -8.77 -4.69 4.48
CA PRO A 166 -10.01 -3.92 4.63
C PRO A 166 -9.87 -2.60 5.40
N HIS A 167 -8.66 -2.08 5.62
CA HIS A 167 -8.44 -0.94 6.52
C HIS A 167 -8.17 0.38 5.81
N VAL A 168 -8.73 1.42 6.41
CA VAL A 168 -8.34 2.83 6.28
C VAL A 168 -7.66 3.25 7.57
N VAL A 169 -6.50 3.91 7.49
CA VAL A 169 -5.82 4.49 8.65
C VAL A 169 -5.61 5.97 8.40
N VAL A 170 -6.24 6.79 9.22
CA VAL A 170 -6.00 8.24 9.29
C VAL A 170 -4.78 8.46 10.18
N VAL A 171 -3.75 9.13 9.67
CA VAL A 171 -2.49 9.31 10.39
C VAL A 171 -2.26 10.78 10.69
N ALA A 172 -2.03 11.09 11.96
CA ALA A 172 -1.80 12.44 12.44
C ALA A 172 -0.68 12.48 13.50
N ARG A 173 -0.09 13.66 13.70
CA ARG A 173 0.91 13.86 14.78
C ARG A 173 0.24 14.11 16.13
N GLN A 174 -0.88 14.83 16.10
CA GLN A 174 -1.66 15.22 17.27
C GLN A 174 -2.69 14.15 17.66
N PRO A 175 -3.20 14.17 18.89
CA PRO A 175 -4.38 13.40 19.28
C PRO A 175 -5.55 13.64 18.33
N ILE A 176 -6.45 12.66 18.25
CA ILE A 176 -7.66 12.79 17.45
C ILE A 176 -8.55 13.95 17.95
N SER A 177 -9.06 14.75 17.03
CA SER A 177 -10.01 15.83 17.33
C SER A 177 -11.45 15.31 17.44
N GLU A 178 -12.30 16.04 18.16
CA GLU A 178 -13.73 15.70 18.27
C GLU A 178 -14.46 15.75 16.92
N GLU A 179 -14.04 16.63 16.00
CA GLU A 179 -14.55 16.69 14.62
C GLU A 179 -14.41 15.34 13.92
N VAL A 180 -13.22 14.73 14.01
CA VAL A 180 -12.89 13.46 13.36
C VAL A 180 -13.61 12.28 14.03
N LYS A 181 -13.80 12.32 15.36
CA LYS A 181 -14.57 11.29 16.08
C LYS A 181 -16.04 11.28 15.70
N LYS A 182 -16.61 12.44 15.39
CA LYS A 182 -18.04 12.62 15.07
C LYS A 182 -18.38 12.30 13.62
N LEU A 183 -17.39 12.09 12.76
CA LEU A 183 -17.64 11.69 11.37
C LEU A 183 -18.37 10.35 11.30
N ASP A 184 -19.35 10.26 10.41
CA ASP A 184 -19.99 8.99 10.07
C ASP A 184 -19.06 8.15 9.18
N TRP A 185 -18.13 7.46 9.83
CA TRP A 185 -17.15 6.60 9.17
C TRP A 185 -17.78 5.49 8.34
N GLN A 186 -18.96 5.00 8.72
CA GLN A 186 -19.64 3.95 7.94
C GLN A 186 -20.19 4.50 6.63
N ALA A 187 -20.72 5.73 6.62
CA ALA A 187 -21.14 6.40 5.38
C ALA A 187 -19.96 6.81 4.48
N ILE A 188 -18.77 7.01 5.06
CA ILE A 188 -17.55 7.38 4.35
C ILE A 188 -16.92 6.17 3.63
N LEU A 189 -16.89 5.02 4.30
CA LEU A 189 -16.23 3.81 3.81
C LEU A 189 -16.77 3.33 2.46
N THR A 190 -15.88 2.75 1.67
CA THR A 190 -16.19 2.13 0.37
C THR A 190 -15.71 0.70 0.37
N PRO A 191 -16.51 -0.28 -0.09
CA PRO A 191 -16.02 -1.65 -0.22
C PRO A 191 -14.73 -1.69 -1.05
N PRO A 192 -13.73 -2.52 -0.68
CA PRO A 192 -13.73 -3.52 0.39
C PRO A 192 -13.15 -2.99 1.71
N PHE A 193 -13.17 -1.68 1.96
CA PHE A 193 -12.79 -1.11 3.23
C PHE A 193 -13.98 -1.15 4.20
N ASP A 194 -13.79 -1.77 5.35
CA ASP A 194 -14.83 -1.90 6.38
C ASP A 194 -14.36 -1.46 7.77
N ARG A 195 -13.10 -0.97 7.89
CA ARG A 195 -12.55 -0.52 9.18
C ARG A 195 -11.78 0.78 9.03
N VAL A 196 -11.97 1.66 10.00
CA VAL A 196 -11.20 2.90 10.11
C VAL A 196 -10.44 2.92 11.42
N TRP A 197 -9.16 3.26 11.31
CA TRP A 197 -8.26 3.45 12.43
C TRP A 197 -7.72 4.87 12.44
N PHE A 198 -7.47 5.39 13.63
CA PHE A 198 -6.66 6.56 13.83
C PHE A 198 -5.29 6.15 14.35
N HIS A 199 -4.23 6.63 13.71
CA HIS A 199 -2.86 6.43 14.17
C HIS A 199 -2.22 7.76 14.54
N ARG A 200 -2.02 7.96 15.85
CA ARG A 200 -1.17 9.03 16.34
C ARG A 200 0.29 8.65 16.18
N ASN A 201 1.00 9.30 15.28
CA ASN A 201 2.42 9.06 15.03
C ASN A 201 3.24 10.36 15.00
N PRO A 202 3.86 10.75 16.13
CA PRO A 202 4.72 11.94 16.17
C PRO A 202 6.00 11.78 15.33
N GLN A 203 6.37 10.55 14.93
CA GLN A 203 7.60 10.23 14.19
C GLN A 203 7.35 9.84 12.71
N ILE A 204 6.22 10.27 12.17
CA ILE A 204 5.72 9.90 10.84
C ILE A 204 6.66 10.21 9.66
N GLU A 205 7.67 11.06 9.85
CA GLU A 205 8.72 11.30 8.85
C GLU A 205 9.61 10.08 8.61
N LYS A 206 9.81 9.24 9.63
CA LYS A 206 10.71 8.08 9.56
C LYS A 206 9.97 6.79 9.19
N LYS A 207 8.79 6.56 9.77
CA LYS A 207 8.00 5.32 9.60
C LYS A 207 6.51 5.61 9.71
N VAL A 208 5.70 5.01 8.82
CA VAL A 208 4.23 5.13 8.85
C VAL A 208 3.64 4.53 10.12
N PHE A 209 4.12 3.34 10.51
CA PHE A 209 3.78 2.68 11.75
C PHE A 209 5.02 2.65 12.65
N SER A 210 5.09 3.54 13.64
CA SER A 210 6.17 3.56 14.63
C SER A 210 5.78 2.74 15.87
N LYS A 211 6.78 2.25 16.63
CA LYS A 211 6.54 1.45 17.85
C LYS A 211 5.89 2.28 18.97
N GLY A 212 6.06 3.61 18.97
CA GLY A 212 5.57 4.50 20.02
C GLY A 212 4.24 5.19 19.74
N GLY A 213 3.60 4.94 18.59
CA GLY A 213 2.30 5.53 18.28
C GLY A 213 1.13 4.62 18.63
N SER A 214 0.06 5.20 19.19
CA SER A 214 -1.21 4.50 19.43
C SER A 214 -1.97 4.30 18.12
N ILE A 215 -2.71 3.18 18.04
CA ILE A 215 -3.71 2.97 17.00
C ILE A 215 -5.03 2.73 17.73
N GLU A 216 -6.02 3.54 17.42
CA GLU A 216 -7.35 3.53 18.02
C GLU A 216 -8.38 3.28 16.90
N ALA A 217 -9.41 2.48 17.18
CA ALA A 217 -10.47 2.21 16.23
C ALA A 217 -11.45 3.40 16.20
N LEU A 218 -11.78 3.89 14.99
CA LEU A 218 -12.83 4.90 14.79
C LEU A 218 -14.13 4.26 14.30
N ALA A 219 -13.99 3.26 13.44
CA ALA A 219 -15.07 2.36 13.05
C ALA A 219 -14.47 0.96 13.02
N PRO A 220 -14.57 0.18 14.12
CA PRO A 220 -14.19 -1.22 14.09
C PRO A 220 -15.13 -1.94 13.13
N GLY A 221 -14.57 -2.63 12.14
CA GLY A 221 -15.36 -3.50 11.26
C GLY A 221 -15.80 -4.78 11.99
N PRO A 222 -16.27 -5.80 11.25
CA PRO A 222 -16.63 -7.08 11.86
C PRO A 222 -15.44 -7.68 12.61
N GLU A 223 -15.74 -8.38 13.71
CA GLU A 223 -14.84 -8.80 14.82
C GLU A 223 -13.61 -9.67 14.42
N VAL A 224 -13.42 -9.91 13.12
CA VAL A 224 -12.32 -10.71 12.58
C VAL A 224 -11.05 -9.86 12.45
N GLU A 225 -10.49 -9.37 13.55
CA GLU A 225 -9.19 -8.66 13.57
C GLU A 225 -8.00 -9.62 13.41
N ALA A 226 -8.16 -10.88 13.84
CA ALA A 226 -7.07 -11.86 13.88
C ALA A 226 -6.49 -12.20 12.49
N LEU A 227 -7.30 -12.14 11.42
CA LEU A 227 -6.85 -12.48 10.06
C LEU A 227 -6.01 -11.38 9.42
N HIS A 228 -6.22 -10.12 9.81
CA HIS A 228 -5.70 -8.97 9.09
C HIS A 228 -5.23 -7.87 10.04
N PRO A 229 -4.10 -8.02 10.74
CA PRO A 229 -3.56 -6.95 11.57
C PRO A 229 -3.27 -5.70 10.73
N VAL A 230 -3.61 -4.52 11.25
CA VAL A 230 -3.43 -3.23 10.55
C VAL A 230 -1.97 -2.96 10.17
N ARG A 231 -1.02 -3.42 11.00
CA ARG A 231 0.43 -3.28 10.77
C ARG A 231 1.04 -4.40 9.92
N ALA A 232 0.28 -5.43 9.57
CA ALA A 232 0.82 -6.57 8.85
C ALA A 232 1.30 -6.16 7.46
N PHE A 233 2.44 -6.72 7.04
CA PHE A 233 2.89 -6.55 5.66
C PHE A 233 1.88 -7.18 4.70
N ARG A 234 1.61 -6.48 3.60
CA ARG A 234 0.73 -6.92 2.52
C ARG A 234 1.37 -6.62 1.18
N GLN A 235 1.24 -7.56 0.26
CA GLN A 235 1.68 -7.38 -1.12
C GLN A 235 0.73 -6.45 -1.85
N VAL A 236 1.28 -5.61 -2.72
CA VAL A 236 0.52 -4.54 -3.39
C VAL A 236 -0.23 -5.03 -4.62
N ALA A 237 0.27 -6.05 -5.33
CA ALA A 237 -0.33 -6.62 -6.53
C ALA A 237 -0.90 -8.01 -6.21
N THR A 238 -2.19 -8.07 -5.89
CA THR A 238 -2.82 -9.28 -5.32
C THR A 238 -2.96 -10.41 -6.32
N THR A 239 -3.25 -10.13 -7.58
CA THR A 239 -3.38 -11.15 -8.64
C THR A 239 -2.04 -11.84 -8.92
N LEU A 240 -0.98 -11.04 -9.10
CA LEU A 240 0.39 -11.56 -9.25
C LEU A 240 0.86 -12.33 -8.02
N LEU A 241 0.49 -11.88 -6.82
CA LEU A 241 0.77 -12.61 -5.59
C LEU A 241 0.09 -13.98 -5.57
N ALA A 242 -1.20 -14.06 -5.91
CA ALA A 242 -1.93 -15.31 -5.94
C ALA A 242 -1.28 -16.31 -6.89
N ARG A 243 -0.88 -15.86 -8.09
CA ARG A 243 -0.15 -16.68 -9.05
C ARG A 243 1.22 -17.13 -8.52
N ALA A 244 2.00 -16.21 -7.95
CA ALA A 244 3.31 -16.53 -7.40
C ALA A 244 3.22 -17.55 -6.26
N ARG A 245 2.24 -17.40 -5.37
CA ARG A 245 1.98 -18.36 -4.28
C ARG A 245 1.58 -19.73 -4.81
N ARG A 246 0.67 -19.78 -5.77
CA ARG A 246 0.25 -21.04 -6.40
C ARG A 246 1.45 -21.77 -7.02
N LEU A 247 2.27 -21.08 -7.80
CA LEU A 247 3.48 -21.66 -8.39
C LEU A 247 4.47 -22.15 -7.33
N ALA A 248 4.66 -21.39 -6.25
CA ALA A 248 5.54 -21.79 -5.15
C ALA A 248 5.03 -23.06 -4.45
N VAL A 249 3.72 -23.13 -4.15
CA VAL A 249 3.10 -24.32 -3.54
C VAL A 249 3.16 -25.52 -4.47
N GLU A 250 2.78 -25.37 -5.75
CA GLU A 250 2.87 -26.44 -6.74
C GLU A 250 4.30 -26.99 -6.86
N SER A 251 5.30 -26.11 -6.95
CA SER A 251 6.71 -26.50 -7.02
C SER A 251 7.18 -27.21 -5.75
N LEU A 252 6.71 -26.79 -4.58
CA LEU A 252 7.07 -27.39 -3.30
C LEU A 252 6.43 -28.78 -3.15
N LEU A 253 5.16 -28.92 -3.51
CA LEU A 253 4.41 -30.18 -3.40
C LEU A 253 4.90 -31.26 -4.38
N ALA A 254 5.54 -30.87 -5.49
CA ALA A 254 6.19 -31.81 -6.40
C ALA A 254 7.26 -32.68 -5.71
N HIS A 255 7.81 -32.22 -4.58
CA HIS A 255 8.78 -32.97 -3.77
C HIS A 255 8.15 -33.79 -2.64
N GLN A 256 6.81 -33.87 -2.56
CA GLN A 256 6.06 -34.62 -1.55
C GLN A 256 6.53 -34.36 -0.10
N PRO A 257 6.64 -33.09 0.33
CA PRO A 257 7.10 -32.78 1.68
C PRO A 257 6.07 -33.22 2.71
N VAL A 258 6.55 -33.78 3.83
CA VAL A 258 5.71 -34.03 5.02
C VAL A 258 5.68 -32.83 5.98
N LEU A 259 6.69 -31.95 5.88
CA LEU A 259 6.85 -30.75 6.72
C LEU A 259 7.49 -29.62 5.91
N VAL A 260 6.96 -28.40 6.06
CA VAL A 260 7.47 -27.17 5.44
C VAL A 260 7.88 -26.16 6.51
N VAL A 261 9.03 -25.50 6.32
CA VAL A 261 9.45 -24.36 7.14
C VAL A 261 9.28 -23.07 6.35
N ASP A 262 8.35 -22.22 6.77
CA ASP A 262 8.02 -20.93 6.15
C ASP A 262 8.74 -19.79 6.91
N LEU A 263 9.91 -19.42 6.41
CA LEU A 263 10.71 -18.33 6.96
C LEU A 263 10.17 -16.98 6.50
N TYR A 264 10.10 -16.02 7.42
CA TYR A 264 9.50 -14.69 7.20
C TYR A 264 8.02 -14.78 6.79
N CYS A 265 7.29 -15.75 7.37
CA CYS A 265 5.93 -16.09 6.97
C CYS A 265 4.91 -14.95 7.16
N GLY A 266 5.25 -13.92 7.95
CA GLY A 266 4.36 -12.79 8.26
C GLY A 266 3.06 -13.28 8.92
N THR A 267 1.97 -13.26 8.17
CA THR A 267 0.65 -13.77 8.62
C THR A 267 0.44 -15.26 8.32
N GLY A 268 1.44 -15.97 7.78
CA GLY A 268 1.33 -17.38 7.39
C GLY A 268 0.55 -17.61 6.10
N ALA A 269 0.34 -16.58 5.28
CA ALA A 269 -0.57 -16.64 4.13
C ALA A 269 -0.11 -17.57 2.98
N LEU A 270 1.18 -17.91 2.91
CA LEU A 270 1.66 -18.95 1.98
C LEU A 270 1.40 -20.34 2.57
N SER A 271 1.85 -20.57 3.80
CA SER A 271 1.65 -21.83 4.51
C SER A 271 0.18 -22.24 4.63
N GLY A 272 -0.74 -21.27 4.76
CA GLY A 272 -2.17 -21.54 4.77
C GLY A 272 -2.75 -22.10 3.46
N LEU A 273 -1.94 -22.15 2.38
CA LEU A 273 -2.31 -22.78 1.10
C LEU A 273 -1.83 -24.23 1.00
N LEU A 274 -1.07 -24.73 1.98
CA LEU A 274 -0.62 -26.11 1.99
C LEU A 274 -1.80 -27.05 2.26
N PRO A 275 -1.84 -28.23 1.61
CA PRO A 275 -2.79 -29.28 1.92
C PRO A 275 -2.72 -29.70 3.40
N SER A 276 -3.83 -30.15 3.96
CA SER A 276 -3.91 -30.56 5.38
C SER A 276 -3.03 -31.74 5.75
N ASN A 277 -2.56 -32.53 4.78
CA ASN A 277 -1.62 -33.63 4.99
C ASN A 277 -0.14 -33.19 5.02
N VAL A 278 0.15 -31.89 4.84
CA VAL A 278 1.50 -31.32 4.91
C VAL A 278 1.59 -30.42 6.14
N GLY A 279 2.42 -30.81 7.11
CA GLY A 279 2.68 -29.97 8.28
C GLY A 279 3.47 -28.71 7.93
N TRP A 280 3.34 -27.64 8.72
CA TRP A 280 4.18 -26.45 8.54
C TRP A 280 4.54 -25.71 9.83
N LEU A 281 5.73 -25.10 9.82
CA LEU A 281 6.26 -24.23 10.86
C LEU A 281 6.58 -22.86 10.28
N GLY A 282 5.99 -21.79 10.81
CA GLY A 282 6.21 -20.43 10.34
C GLY A 282 7.05 -19.60 11.32
N ALA A 283 8.02 -18.84 10.80
CA ALA A 283 8.78 -17.86 11.58
C ALA A 283 8.49 -16.44 11.05
N ALA A 284 7.71 -15.64 11.79
CA ALA A 284 7.25 -14.32 11.31
C ALA A 284 8.25 -13.18 11.56
N ALA A 285 9.15 -13.38 12.52
CA ALA A 285 10.32 -12.56 12.85
C ALA A 285 11.28 -13.44 13.67
N ALA A 286 12.54 -13.04 13.85
CA ALA A 286 13.54 -13.80 14.62
C ALA A 286 13.19 -14.11 16.10
N ARG A 287 11.97 -13.81 16.57
CA ARG A 287 11.50 -13.99 17.95
C ARG A 287 10.05 -14.51 18.09
N SER A 288 9.36 -14.91 17.00
CA SER A 288 8.01 -15.48 17.12
C SER A 288 7.71 -16.58 16.10
N TRP A 289 7.27 -17.73 16.62
CA TRP A 289 6.89 -18.92 15.87
C TRP A 289 5.36 -19.03 15.75
N ARG A 290 4.88 -19.50 14.59
CA ARG A 290 3.49 -19.87 14.32
C ARG A 290 3.44 -21.32 13.85
N VAL A 291 2.49 -22.09 14.36
CA VAL A 291 2.32 -23.52 14.02
C VAL A 291 0.91 -23.71 13.45
N GLY A 292 0.80 -24.44 12.33
CA GLY A 292 -0.48 -24.89 11.76
C GLY A 292 -0.68 -26.40 11.92
N PRO A 293 -1.92 -26.92 11.78
CA PRO A 293 -2.29 -28.23 12.32
C PRO A 293 -1.71 -29.43 11.54
N PHE A 294 -1.14 -30.39 12.26
CA PHE A 294 -1.88 -31.58 12.73
C PHE A 294 -2.53 -31.19 14.09
N TYR A 295 -3.86 -31.35 14.29
CA TYR A 295 -4.67 -30.79 15.41
C TYR A 295 -4.33 -31.32 16.83
N PRO A 296 -4.77 -30.70 17.97
CA PRO A 296 -5.37 -29.38 18.24
C PRO A 296 -4.47 -28.45 19.09
N ALA A 297 -4.92 -27.20 19.25
CA ALA A 297 -4.40 -26.10 20.07
C ALA A 297 -3.25 -25.29 19.44
N LEU A 298 -3.62 -24.08 19.01
CA LEU A 298 -2.73 -22.91 18.96
C LEU A 298 -2.08 -22.72 20.33
N ARG A 299 -0.99 -23.44 20.61
CA ARG A 299 -0.05 -23.06 21.65
C ARG A 299 1.00 -22.18 20.99
N THR A 300 0.96 -20.89 21.33
CA THR A 300 2.21 -20.13 21.37
C THR A 300 3.17 -20.93 22.25
N LEU A 301 4.28 -21.40 21.68
CA LEU A 301 5.35 -21.97 22.51
C LEU A 301 5.78 -20.89 23.51
N PRO A 302 5.89 -21.20 24.82
CA PRO A 302 6.37 -20.24 25.80
C PRO A 302 7.77 -19.77 25.41
N GLU A 303 8.08 -18.51 25.72
CA GLU A 303 9.34 -17.81 25.36
C GLU A 303 10.63 -18.46 25.91
N SER A 304 10.57 -19.62 26.57
CA SER A 304 11.68 -20.20 27.34
C SER A 304 12.44 -21.37 26.67
N THR A 305 12.14 -21.76 25.43
CA THR A 305 12.95 -22.77 24.71
C THR A 305 13.61 -22.19 23.46
N ALA A 306 14.52 -21.23 23.68
CA ALA A 306 15.55 -20.86 22.72
C ALA A 306 16.92 -20.90 23.40
N VAL A 307 17.37 -22.10 23.76
CA VAL A 307 18.80 -22.36 24.00
C VAL A 307 19.39 -22.83 22.67
N GLY A 308 20.24 -21.99 22.09
CA GLY A 308 20.90 -22.24 20.83
C GLY A 308 21.48 -20.95 20.27
N SER A 309 22.52 -20.43 20.93
CA SER A 309 23.34 -19.36 20.35
C SER A 309 24.06 -19.93 19.14
N TRP A 310 23.72 -19.47 17.94
CA TRP A 310 24.61 -19.58 16.80
C TRP A 310 25.59 -18.41 16.89
N ARG A 311 26.87 -18.71 17.18
CA ARG A 311 27.99 -17.80 16.97
C ARG A 311 28.25 -17.66 15.48
#